data_AF-A0A3M1ZJZ3-F1
#
_entry.id   AF-A0A3M1ZJZ3-F1
#
_cell.length_a   1.000
_cell.length_b   1.000
_cell.length_c   1.000
_cell.angle_alpha   90.00
_cell.angle_beta   90.00
_cell.angle_gamma   90.00
#
_symmetry.space_group_name_H-M   'P 1'
#
loop_
_entity.id
_entity.type
_entity.pdbx_description
1 polymer ?
#
loop_
_entity_poly.entity_id
_entity_poly.type
_entity_poly.pdbx_seq_one_letter_code
_entity_poly.pdbx_strand_id
1 'polypeptide(L)'
;MPDWVTHLGTTYIASRVACRLRPGPATQVSVRHLLLGALLPDATRFTIILVDVLDWPAVATFTYLIPFHSLLIIALLAGAVALLLPAADRSSGEAFGLMMAAAAFHFLLDDLEGWVGCGSTTFYPFYFGKPVNGWNSEGNFATLLLVTSAMALGLALRDRQQWPPLILRLTRPRLAGGLALLLAALLIPLFWRQWMVERNAYYLGFMARPAAFEGQNVELCFSEVIATNPPTIEEFDASFTLQTSEPLAQ
;
A
#
# COMPACT_ATOMS: atom_id res chain seq x y z
N MET A 1 1.65 0.93 12.12
CA MET A 1 0.49 0.00 12.13
C MET A 1 0.06 -0.11 10.68
N PRO A 2 -0.17 -1.31 10.16
CA PRO A 2 0.04 -1.48 8.74
C PRO A 2 -1.20 -1.02 7.97
N ASP A 3 -0.95 -0.13 7.01
CA ASP A 3 -1.90 0.66 6.20
C ASP A 3 -3.08 -0.14 5.64
N TRP A 4 -2.85 -1.43 5.44
CA TRP A 4 -3.87 -2.38 4.99
C TRP A 4 -5.12 -2.38 5.85
N VAL A 5 -5.08 -2.05 7.14
CA VAL A 5 -6.32 -1.94 7.92
C VAL A 5 -7.19 -0.80 7.39
N THR A 6 -6.60 0.36 7.12
CA THR A 6 -7.27 1.51 6.52
C THR A 6 -7.75 1.17 5.12
N HIS A 7 -6.88 0.63 4.26
CA HIS A 7 -7.23 0.26 2.89
C HIS A 7 -8.36 -0.78 2.81
N LEU A 8 -8.30 -1.83 3.62
CA LEU A 8 -9.33 -2.86 3.66
C LEU A 8 -10.65 -2.33 4.23
N GLY A 9 -10.59 -1.59 5.33
CA GLY A 9 -11.77 -1.08 6.02
C GLY A 9 -12.52 -0.05 5.19
N THR A 10 -11.81 0.94 4.62
CA THR A 10 -12.40 1.92 3.70
C THR A 10 -12.93 1.28 2.43
N THR A 11 -12.21 0.32 1.84
CA THR A 11 -12.71 -0.46 0.69
C THR A 11 -14.01 -1.19 1.04
N TYR A 12 -14.08 -1.80 2.22
CA TYR A 12 -15.32 -2.43 2.70
C TYR A 12 -16.45 -1.40 2.80
N ILE A 13 -16.23 -0.27 3.47
CA ILE A 13 -17.24 0.79 3.62
C ILE A 13 -17.72 1.27 2.24
N ALA A 14 -16.80 1.61 1.34
CA ALA A 14 -17.09 2.06 -0.02
C ALA A 14 -17.92 1.02 -0.79
N SER A 15 -17.58 -0.26 -0.67
CA SER A 15 -18.34 -1.34 -1.31
C SER A 15 -19.78 -1.43 -0.79
N ARG A 16 -20.00 -1.27 0.51
CA ARG A 16 -21.33 -1.33 1.13
C ARG A 16 -22.17 -0.12 0.75
N VAL A 17 -21.56 1.07 0.69
CA VAL A 17 -22.22 2.29 0.22
C VAL A 17 -22.62 2.14 -1.25
N ALA A 18 -21.72 1.69 -2.12
CA ALA A 18 -22.02 1.45 -3.53
C ALA A 18 -23.16 0.45 -3.73
N CYS A 19 -23.19 -0.63 -2.95
CA CYS A 19 -24.30 -1.61 -2.98
C CYS A 19 -25.64 -0.99 -2.55
N ARG A 20 -25.64 -0.14 -1.52
CA ARG A 20 -26.86 0.53 -1.03
C ARG A 20 -27.40 1.54 -2.03
N LEU A 21 -26.53 2.23 -2.76
CA LEU A 21 -26.91 3.24 -3.76
C LEU A 21 -27.43 2.62 -5.07
N ARG A 22 -27.14 1.34 -5.33
CA ARG A 22 -27.66 0.60 -6.50
C ARG A 22 -28.25 -0.75 -6.08
N PRO A 23 -29.44 -0.76 -5.43
CA PRO A 23 -30.09 -2.00 -5.03
C PRO A 23 -30.56 -2.78 -6.25
N GLY A 24 -29.97 -3.95 -6.49
CA GLY A 24 -30.32 -4.84 -7.60
C GLY A 24 -29.74 -6.25 -7.41
N PRO A 25 -30.33 -7.28 -8.01
CA PRO A 25 -29.84 -8.66 -7.88
C PRO A 25 -28.46 -8.85 -8.55
N ALA A 26 -28.09 -7.99 -9.51
CA ALA A 26 -26.78 -7.99 -10.16
C ALA A 26 -25.68 -7.24 -9.38
N THR A 27 -26.03 -6.54 -8.29
CA THR A 27 -25.11 -5.69 -7.50
C THR A 27 -24.64 -6.34 -6.20
N GLN A 28 -24.63 -7.68 -6.12
CA GLN A 28 -23.83 -8.33 -5.08
C GLN A 28 -22.34 -8.21 -5.44
N VAL A 29 -21.76 -7.05 -5.11
CA VAL A 29 -20.34 -6.80 -5.21
C VAL A 29 -19.61 -7.82 -4.35
N SER A 30 -18.66 -8.56 -4.95
CA SER A 30 -17.88 -9.54 -4.22
C SER A 30 -16.89 -8.82 -3.31
N VAL A 31 -17.32 -8.55 -2.07
CA VAL A 31 -16.51 -7.93 -1.01
C VAL A 31 -15.16 -8.62 -0.90
N ARG A 32 -15.12 -9.95 -1.02
CA ARG A 32 -13.87 -10.73 -0.99
C ARG A 32 -12.87 -10.30 -2.06
N HIS A 33 -13.28 -10.13 -3.32
CA HIS A 33 -12.35 -9.71 -4.37
C HIS A 33 -11.93 -8.25 -4.21
N LEU A 34 -12.81 -7.38 -3.73
CA LEU A 34 -12.42 -6.02 -3.40
C LEU A 34 -11.36 -6.01 -2.30
N LEU A 35 -11.57 -6.76 -1.21
CA LEU A 35 -10.59 -6.85 -0.12
C LEU A 35 -9.28 -7.48 -0.59
N LEU A 36 -9.31 -8.51 -1.44
CA LEU A 36 -8.08 -9.06 -2.05
C LEU A 36 -7.37 -8.00 -2.89
N GLY A 37 -8.10 -7.26 -3.72
CA GLY A 37 -7.56 -6.18 -4.55
C GLY A 37 -6.92 -5.05 -3.73
N ALA A 38 -7.59 -4.62 -2.66
CA ALA A 38 -7.07 -3.62 -1.73
C ALA A 38 -5.89 -4.13 -0.90
N LEU A 39 -5.76 -5.44 -0.68
CA LEU A 39 -4.63 -6.03 0.03
C LEU A 39 -3.39 -6.21 -0.84
N LEU A 40 -3.56 -6.41 -2.16
CA LEU A 40 -2.45 -6.74 -3.05
C LEU A 40 -1.28 -5.73 -2.99
N PRO A 41 -1.51 -4.40 -2.98
CA PRO A 41 -0.41 -3.45 -2.88
C PRO A 41 0.28 -3.46 -1.51
N ASP A 42 -0.42 -3.82 -0.43
CA ASP A 42 0.20 -3.95 0.90
C ASP A 42 0.93 -5.27 1.08
N ALA A 43 0.48 -6.34 0.42
CA ALA A 43 1.13 -7.65 0.47
C ALA A 43 2.57 -7.60 -0.06
N THR A 44 2.87 -6.65 -0.95
CA THR A 44 4.23 -6.42 -1.46
C THR A 44 5.11 -5.61 -0.51
N ARG A 45 4.52 -4.98 0.52
CA ARG A 45 5.22 -4.25 1.60
C ARG A 45 5.45 -5.11 2.86
N PHE A 46 5.34 -6.44 2.79
CA PHE A 46 5.49 -7.33 3.97
C PHE A 46 6.84 -7.19 4.70
N THR A 47 7.84 -6.61 4.04
CA THR A 47 9.16 -6.36 4.62
C THR A 47 9.19 -5.30 5.69
N ILE A 48 8.18 -4.41 5.75
CA ILE A 48 7.96 -3.55 6.91
C ILE A 48 7.85 -4.41 8.19
N ILE A 49 7.20 -5.57 8.10
CA ILE A 49 7.11 -6.51 9.24
C ILE A 49 8.48 -7.17 9.50
N LEU A 50 9.24 -7.53 8.46
CA LEU A 50 10.55 -8.14 8.65
C LEU A 50 11.57 -7.19 9.28
N VAL A 51 11.61 -5.94 8.83
CA VAL A 51 12.56 -4.93 9.31
C VAL A 51 12.12 -4.40 10.68
N ASP A 52 10.86 -4.00 10.82
CA ASP A 52 10.42 -3.21 11.99
C ASP A 52 9.89 -4.07 13.16
N VAL A 53 9.60 -5.37 12.94
CA VAL A 53 9.11 -6.27 14.01
C VAL A 53 10.12 -7.37 14.34
N LEU A 54 10.91 -7.81 13.36
CA LEU A 54 11.87 -8.89 13.56
C LEU A 54 13.32 -8.41 13.63
N ASP A 55 13.55 -7.09 13.65
CA ASP A 55 14.88 -6.45 13.62
C ASP A 55 15.79 -7.05 12.53
N TRP A 56 15.21 -7.46 11.40
CA TRP A 56 16.01 -7.94 10.29
C TRP A 56 16.90 -6.78 9.84
N PRO A 57 18.22 -6.97 9.65
CA PRO A 57 19.10 -5.90 9.20
C PRO A 57 18.48 -5.21 7.99
N ALA A 58 18.32 -3.88 8.07
CA ALA A 58 17.83 -3.06 6.98
C ALA A 58 18.75 -3.23 5.76
N VAL A 59 18.49 -4.27 4.96
CA VAL A 59 18.77 -4.21 3.54
C VAL A 59 17.95 -3.03 3.04
N ALA A 60 18.40 -2.30 2.02
CA ALA A 60 17.62 -1.23 1.38
C ALA A 60 16.33 -1.79 0.74
N THR A 61 15.43 -2.30 1.57
CA THR A 61 14.25 -3.08 1.23
C THR A 61 13.22 -2.17 0.63
N PHE A 62 13.20 -0.90 1.06
CA PHE A 62 12.25 0.07 0.55
C PHE A 62 12.50 0.30 -0.95
N THR A 63 13.69 0.73 -1.34
CA THR A 63 14.04 0.94 -2.76
C THR A 63 13.96 -0.34 -3.62
N TYR A 64 14.20 -1.50 -3.02
CA TYR A 64 14.09 -2.79 -3.70
C TYR A 64 12.64 -3.23 -3.93
N LEU A 65 11.72 -2.91 -3.01
CA LEU A 65 10.35 -3.43 -3.00
C LEU A 65 9.31 -2.46 -3.49
N ILE A 66 9.61 -1.16 -3.47
CA ILE A 66 8.82 -0.10 -4.11
C ILE A 66 8.27 -0.53 -5.48
N PRO A 67 9.05 -1.11 -6.41
CA PRO A 67 8.53 -1.45 -7.73
C PRO A 67 7.39 -2.48 -7.68
N PHE A 68 7.36 -3.33 -6.66
CA PHE A 68 6.28 -4.29 -6.46
C PHE A 68 4.98 -3.63 -6.00
N HIS A 69 5.06 -2.44 -5.41
CA HIS A 69 3.93 -1.57 -5.11
C HIS A 69 3.62 -0.64 -6.30
N SER A 70 3.35 -1.22 -7.48
CA SER A 70 2.99 -0.46 -8.68
C SER A 70 1.79 -1.08 -9.39
N LEU A 71 0.95 -0.25 -10.02
CA LEU A 71 -0.26 -0.69 -10.74
C LEU A 71 0.02 -1.83 -11.74
N LEU A 72 1.16 -1.81 -12.42
CA LEU A 72 1.55 -2.87 -13.34
C LEU A 72 1.70 -4.22 -12.61
N ILE A 73 2.46 -4.26 -11.52
CA ILE A 73 2.70 -5.49 -10.76
C ILE A 73 1.40 -5.96 -10.10
N ILE A 74 0.61 -5.04 -9.56
CA ILE A 74 -0.70 -5.36 -8.97
C ILE A 74 -1.66 -5.91 -10.01
N ALA A 75 -1.66 -5.40 -11.25
CA ALA A 75 -2.45 -5.96 -12.34
C ALA A 75 -2.01 -7.39 -12.70
N LEU A 76 -0.71 -7.67 -12.74
CA LEU A 76 -0.20 -9.02 -13.00
C LEU A 76 -0.60 -9.99 -11.88
N LEU A 77 -0.47 -9.58 -10.61
CA LEU A 77 -0.87 -10.39 -9.45
C LEU A 77 -2.38 -10.62 -9.41
N ALA A 78 -3.19 -9.57 -9.62
CA ALA A 78 -4.65 -9.68 -9.70
C ALA A 78 -5.07 -10.61 -10.85
N GLY A 79 -4.41 -10.52 -12.00
CA GLY A 79 -4.65 -11.41 -13.14
C GLY A 79 -4.33 -12.87 -12.81
N ALA A 80 -3.20 -13.12 -12.14
CA ALA A 80 -2.84 -14.46 -11.68
C ALA A 80 -3.87 -15.04 -10.71
N VAL A 81 -4.25 -14.28 -9.68
CA VAL A 81 -5.29 -14.68 -8.72
C VAL A 81 -6.62 -14.94 -9.42
N ALA A 82 -7.04 -14.07 -10.34
CA ALA A 82 -8.28 -14.23 -11.07
C ALA A 82 -8.33 -15.48 -11.96
N LEU A 83 -7.20 -15.87 -12.56
CA LEU A 83 -7.10 -17.08 -13.37
C LEU A 83 -7.17 -18.36 -12.53
N LEU A 84 -6.44 -18.38 -11.40
CA LEU A 84 -6.26 -19.55 -10.55
C LEU A 84 -7.37 -19.75 -9.53
N LEU A 85 -7.91 -18.66 -8.99
CA LEU A 85 -8.82 -18.61 -7.85
C LEU A 85 -10.00 -17.64 -8.12
N PRO A 86 -10.87 -17.90 -9.12
CA PRO A 86 -12.13 -17.17 -9.20
C PRO A 86 -13.08 -17.58 -8.07
N ALA A 87 -14.02 -16.71 -7.69
CA ALA A 87 -15.16 -17.16 -6.90
C ALA A 87 -16.06 -18.11 -7.67
N ALA A 88 -16.82 -18.93 -6.94
CA ALA A 88 -17.76 -19.89 -7.50
C ALA A 88 -18.77 -19.27 -8.48
N ASP A 89 -19.17 -18.03 -8.23
CA ASP A 89 -20.25 -17.29 -8.90
C ASP A 89 -19.76 -16.23 -9.90
N ARG A 90 -18.44 -16.15 -10.16
CA ARG A 90 -17.85 -15.09 -10.99
C ARG A 90 -16.90 -15.64 -12.04
N SER A 91 -16.81 -14.94 -13.17
CA SER A 91 -15.76 -15.18 -14.16
C SER A 91 -14.42 -14.62 -13.71
N SER A 92 -13.32 -15.13 -14.29
CA SER A 92 -11.98 -14.57 -14.04
C SER A 92 -11.88 -13.10 -14.44
N GLY A 93 -12.56 -12.67 -15.51
CA GLY A 93 -12.57 -11.26 -15.94
C GLY A 93 -13.23 -10.35 -14.91
N GLU A 94 -14.38 -10.76 -14.34
CA GLU A 94 -15.05 -10.00 -13.29
C GLU A 94 -14.23 -9.97 -11.99
N ALA A 95 -13.64 -11.09 -11.59
CA ALA A 95 -12.77 -11.17 -10.43
C ALA A 95 -11.59 -10.20 -10.56
N PHE A 96 -10.93 -10.19 -11.72
CA PHE A 96 -9.86 -9.25 -12.05
C PHE A 96 -10.34 -7.80 -11.98
N GLY A 97 -11.46 -7.47 -12.62
CA GLY A 97 -12.01 -6.11 -12.63
C GLY A 97 -12.32 -5.58 -11.23
N LEU A 98 -12.89 -6.42 -10.35
CA LEU A 98 -13.14 -6.04 -8.97
C LEU A 98 -11.84 -5.82 -8.19
N MET A 99 -10.87 -6.74 -8.31
CA MET A 99 -9.57 -6.57 -7.65
C MET A 99 -8.87 -5.29 -8.12
N MET A 100 -8.89 -4.98 -9.41
CA MET A 100 -8.28 -3.76 -9.95
C MET A 100 -9.01 -2.49 -9.52
N ALA A 101 -10.33 -2.51 -9.42
CA ALA A 101 -11.08 -1.37 -8.90
C ALA A 101 -10.70 -1.06 -7.44
N ALA A 102 -10.55 -2.08 -6.61
CA ALA A 102 -10.10 -1.91 -5.23
C ALA A 102 -8.62 -1.53 -5.13
N ALA A 103 -7.74 -2.08 -5.96
CA ALA A 103 -6.35 -1.66 -6.02
C ALA A 103 -6.20 -0.19 -6.46
N ALA A 104 -6.98 0.26 -7.44
CA ALA A 104 -6.98 1.67 -7.84
C ALA A 104 -7.51 2.57 -6.72
N PHE A 105 -8.53 2.12 -5.98
CA PHE A 105 -9.01 2.84 -4.80
C PHE A 105 -7.97 2.88 -3.68
N HIS A 106 -7.17 1.82 -3.50
CA HIS A 106 -6.03 1.81 -2.59
C HIS A 106 -5.00 2.89 -2.99
N PHE A 107 -4.54 2.92 -4.24
CA PHE A 107 -3.59 3.95 -4.68
C PHE A 107 -4.17 5.36 -4.53
N LEU A 108 -5.46 5.55 -4.74
CA LEU A 108 -6.12 6.83 -4.46
C LEU A 108 -6.04 7.21 -2.96
N LEU A 109 -6.10 6.24 -2.05
CA LEU A 109 -5.94 6.50 -0.63
C LEU A 109 -4.49 6.82 -0.27
N ASP A 110 -3.50 6.13 -0.86
CA ASP A 110 -2.08 6.49 -0.75
C ASP A 110 -1.85 7.96 -1.22
N ASP A 111 -2.42 8.34 -2.37
CA ASP A 111 -2.32 9.69 -2.93
C ASP A 111 -2.89 10.74 -1.94
N LEU A 112 -4.07 10.44 -1.38
CA LEU A 112 -4.74 11.31 -0.42
C LEU A 112 -3.97 11.41 0.91
N GLU A 113 -3.32 10.33 1.36
CA GLU A 113 -2.43 10.37 2.52
C GLU A 113 -1.24 11.29 2.29
N GLY A 114 -0.63 11.21 1.09
CA GLY A 114 0.45 12.10 0.69
C GLY A 114 0.07 13.59 0.75
N TRP A 115 -1.19 13.91 0.40
CA TRP A 115 -1.71 15.30 0.46
C TRP A 115 -1.99 15.82 1.87
N VAL A 116 -2.10 14.94 2.87
CA VAL A 116 -2.31 15.31 4.28
C VAL A 116 -0.97 15.34 5.04
N GLY A 117 0.12 15.71 4.36
CA GLY A 117 1.43 15.95 4.97
C GLY A 117 2.13 14.68 5.43
N CYS A 118 2.30 13.71 4.54
CA CYS A 118 2.96 12.44 4.85
C CYS A 118 2.29 11.69 6.03
N GLY A 119 0.97 11.46 5.99
CA GLY A 119 0.13 10.91 7.06
C GLY A 119 0.54 9.57 7.71
N SER A 120 1.72 9.06 7.39
CA SER A 120 2.41 7.89 7.94
C SER A 120 2.69 7.99 9.44
N THR A 121 2.78 9.16 10.06
CA THR A 121 2.81 9.24 11.54
C THR A 121 1.41 9.10 12.16
N THR A 122 0.38 9.29 11.35
CA THR A 122 -1.02 9.44 11.75
C THR A 122 -1.82 8.14 11.65
N PHE A 123 -1.47 7.26 10.70
CA PHE A 123 -2.01 5.89 10.62
C PHE A 123 -1.21 4.87 11.44
N TYR A 124 -0.09 5.29 12.05
CA TYR A 124 0.89 4.39 12.65
C TYR A 124 1.19 4.69 14.13
N PRO A 125 0.20 4.67 15.04
CA PRO A 125 0.39 5.05 16.44
C PRO A 125 1.39 4.16 17.21
N PHE A 126 1.68 2.95 16.71
CA PHE A 126 2.60 1.99 17.34
C PHE A 126 3.98 1.91 16.67
N TYR A 127 4.18 2.60 15.55
CA TYR A 127 5.41 2.48 14.75
C TYR A 127 6.59 3.26 15.34
N PHE A 128 6.30 4.34 16.09
CA PHE A 128 7.33 5.21 16.66
C PHE A 128 7.59 5.01 18.15
N GLY A 129 7.11 3.91 18.76
CA GLY A 129 7.26 3.69 20.20
C GLY A 129 6.61 4.77 21.08
N LYS A 130 5.77 5.64 20.50
CA LYS A 130 5.04 6.68 21.23
C LYS A 130 3.76 6.06 21.80
N PRO A 131 3.64 5.86 23.13
CA PRO A 131 2.34 5.60 23.71
C PRO A 131 1.41 6.76 23.34
N VAL A 132 0.12 6.47 23.21
CA VAL A 132 -0.99 7.35 22.80
C VAL A 132 -1.15 8.57 23.74
N ASN A 133 -0.14 9.43 23.78
CA ASN A 133 -0.02 10.59 24.63
C ASN A 133 0.15 11.81 23.73
N GLY A 134 -0.97 12.47 23.44
CA GLY A 134 -0.96 13.76 22.74
C GLY A 134 -2.01 13.84 21.64
N TRP A 135 -3.28 13.88 22.02
CA TRP A 135 -4.45 14.16 21.18
C TRP A 135 -4.50 15.57 20.56
N ASN A 136 -3.39 16.30 20.52
CA ASN A 136 -3.41 17.68 20.06
C ASN A 136 -2.79 17.82 18.67
N SER A 137 -3.73 18.04 17.74
CA SER A 137 -3.71 18.95 16.59
C SER A 137 -3.40 18.49 15.16
N GLU A 138 -2.89 17.28 14.88
CA GLU A 138 -2.67 16.89 13.46
C GLU A 138 -3.18 15.48 13.07
N GLY A 139 -3.78 14.71 14.01
CA GLY A 139 -4.09 13.29 13.80
C GLY A 139 -5.50 12.78 14.06
N ASN A 140 -6.48 13.66 14.29
CA ASN A 140 -7.84 13.23 14.67
C ASN A 140 -8.62 12.56 13.53
N PHE A 141 -8.48 13.05 12.29
CA PHE A 141 -9.16 12.48 11.13
C PHE A 141 -8.64 11.08 10.78
N ALA A 142 -7.32 10.90 10.72
CA ALA A 142 -6.72 9.62 10.41
C ALA A 142 -6.88 8.60 11.55
N THR A 143 -6.88 9.02 12.81
CA THR A 143 -7.27 8.14 13.94
C THR A 143 -8.72 7.68 13.80
N LEU A 144 -9.64 8.59 13.51
CA LEU A 144 -11.04 8.24 13.25
C LEU A 144 -11.16 7.29 12.06
N LEU A 145 -10.42 7.55 10.98
CA LEU A 145 -10.39 6.71 9.78
C LEU A 145 -9.86 5.31 10.10
N LEU A 146 -8.79 5.20 10.89
CA LEU A 146 -8.22 3.92 11.33
C LEU A 146 -9.21 3.14 12.19
N VAL A 147 -9.82 3.77 13.20
CA VAL A 147 -10.79 3.11 14.10
C VAL A 147 -12.03 2.66 13.31
N THR A 148 -12.58 3.52 12.47
CA THR A 148 -13.73 3.18 11.62
C THR A 148 -13.39 2.08 10.62
N SER A 149 -12.19 2.10 10.04
CA SER A 149 -11.70 1.05 9.14
C SER A 149 -11.47 -0.28 9.86
N ALA A 150 -10.91 -0.26 11.08
CA ALA A 150 -10.74 -1.46 11.89
C ALA A 150 -12.10 -2.08 12.27
N MET A 151 -13.08 -1.26 12.64
CA MET A 151 -14.45 -1.71 12.89
C MET A 151 -15.08 -2.31 11.63
N ALA A 152 -14.95 -1.64 10.48
CA ALA A 152 -15.44 -2.11 9.19
C ALA A 152 -14.81 -3.44 8.79
N LEU A 153 -13.50 -3.60 8.99
CA LEU A 153 -12.80 -4.85 8.75
C LEU A 153 -13.27 -5.95 9.71
N GLY A 154 -13.50 -5.64 10.99
CA GLY A 154 -14.10 -6.56 11.96
C GLY A 154 -15.48 -7.06 11.50
N LEU A 155 -16.32 -6.18 10.95
CA LEU A 155 -17.61 -6.55 10.36
C LEU A 155 -17.44 -7.42 9.11
N ALA A 156 -16.49 -7.07 8.22
CA ALA A 156 -16.19 -7.87 7.04
C ALA A 156 -15.77 -9.29 7.40
N LEU A 157 -14.89 -9.44 8.41
CA LEU A 157 -14.43 -10.72 8.91
C LEU A 157 -15.54 -11.51 9.62
N ARG A 158 -16.43 -10.84 10.36
CA ARG A 158 -17.62 -11.49 10.94
C ARG A 158 -18.53 -12.04 9.86
N ASP A 159 -18.77 -11.28 8.81
CA ASP A 159 -19.69 -11.63 7.72
C ASP A 159 -19.03 -12.58 6.68
N ARG A 160 -17.76 -12.97 6.86
CA ARG A 160 -16.98 -13.80 5.91
C ARG A 160 -17.63 -15.14 5.55
N GLN A 161 -18.45 -15.69 6.44
CA GLN A 161 -19.15 -16.96 6.22
C GLN A 161 -20.17 -16.88 5.08
N GLN A 162 -20.61 -15.66 4.73
CA GLN A 162 -21.55 -15.42 3.64
C GLN A 162 -20.84 -15.29 2.28
N TRP A 163 -19.50 -15.32 2.25
CA TRP A 163 -18.75 -15.13 1.03
C TRP A 163 -18.69 -16.42 0.21
N PRO A 164 -18.87 -16.35 -1.12
CA PRO A 164 -18.65 -17.49 -1.98
C PRO A 164 -17.25 -18.09 -1.77
N PRO A 165 -17.12 -19.43 -1.81
CA PRO A 165 -15.82 -20.07 -1.75
C PRO A 165 -15.00 -19.69 -2.99
N LEU A 166 -13.68 -19.51 -2.78
CA LEU A 166 -12.75 -19.49 -3.91
C LEU A 166 -12.59 -20.92 -4.40
N ILE A 167 -12.70 -21.11 -5.70
CA ILE A 167 -12.52 -22.41 -6.32
C ILE A 167 -11.21 -22.39 -7.08
N LEU A 168 -10.29 -23.26 -6.68
CA LEU A 168 -9.04 -23.44 -7.40
C LEU A 168 -9.34 -24.11 -8.76
N ARG A 169 -9.00 -23.43 -9.85
CA ARG A 169 -9.23 -23.90 -11.22
C ARG A 169 -7.90 -24.16 -11.94
N LEU A 170 -7.30 -25.33 -11.67
CA LEU A 170 -5.99 -25.75 -12.18
C LEU A 170 -6.05 -26.39 -13.58
N THR A 171 -6.77 -25.80 -14.53
CA THR A 171 -6.62 -26.27 -15.91
C THR A 171 -5.23 -25.90 -16.42
N ARG A 172 -4.60 -26.75 -17.25
CA ARG A 172 -3.28 -26.47 -17.85
C ARG A 172 -3.13 -25.04 -18.39
N PRO A 173 -4.07 -24.50 -19.21
CA PRO A 173 -3.93 -23.13 -19.71
C PRO A 173 -4.02 -22.06 -18.61
N ARG A 174 -4.86 -22.26 -17.58
CA ARG A 174 -4.96 -21.32 -16.46
C ARG A 174 -3.74 -21.36 -15.57
N LEU A 175 -3.20 -22.54 -15.31
CA LEU A 175 -1.96 -22.70 -14.56
C LEU A 175 -0.79 -22.05 -15.30
N ALA A 176 -0.64 -22.32 -16.59
CA ALA A 176 0.40 -21.71 -17.42
C ALA A 176 0.26 -20.18 -17.46
N GLY A 177 -0.95 -19.67 -17.69
CA GLY A 177 -1.21 -18.22 -17.70
C GLY A 177 -0.98 -17.56 -16.34
N GLY A 178 -1.53 -18.14 -15.27
CA GLY A 178 -1.35 -17.63 -13.91
C GLY A 178 0.12 -17.64 -13.46
N LEU A 179 0.86 -18.72 -13.77
CA LEU A 179 2.28 -18.80 -13.48
C LEU A 179 3.09 -17.80 -14.32
N ALA A 180 2.76 -17.61 -15.60
CA ALA A 180 3.42 -16.62 -16.44
C ALA A 180 3.23 -15.20 -15.89
N LEU A 181 2.02 -14.86 -15.41
CA LEU A 181 1.75 -13.57 -14.77
C LEU A 181 2.49 -13.40 -13.44
N LEU A 182 2.54 -14.44 -12.60
CA LEU A 182 3.31 -14.42 -11.36
C LEU A 182 4.81 -14.25 -11.63
N LEU A 183 5.36 -14.98 -12.60
CA LEU A 183 6.75 -14.86 -13.00
C LEU A 183 7.03 -13.46 -13.55
N ALA A 184 6.15 -12.89 -14.38
CA ALA A 184 6.30 -11.52 -14.85
C ALA A 184 6.27 -10.51 -13.69
N ALA A 185 5.37 -10.68 -12.72
CA ALA A 185 5.29 -9.83 -11.53
C ALA A 185 6.57 -9.87 -10.68
N LEU A 186 7.27 -11.01 -10.66
CA LEU A 186 8.54 -11.18 -9.96
C LEU A 186 9.74 -10.68 -10.78
N LEU A 187 9.78 -10.96 -12.07
CA LEU A 187 10.95 -10.70 -12.93
C LEU A 187 11.02 -9.25 -13.40
N ILE A 188 9.89 -8.59 -13.70
CA ILE A 188 9.90 -7.21 -14.20
C ILE A 188 10.61 -6.25 -13.23
N PRO A 189 10.30 -6.26 -11.91
CA PRO A 189 11.03 -5.44 -10.93
C PRO A 189 12.54 -5.71 -10.91
N LEU A 190 12.98 -6.94 -11.16
CA LEU A 190 14.41 -7.30 -11.13
C LEU A 190 15.19 -6.72 -12.30
N PHE A 191 14.59 -6.69 -13.48
CA PHE A 191 15.25 -6.23 -14.71
C PHE A 191 15.00 -4.75 -15.04
N TRP A 192 13.89 -4.18 -14.58
CA TRP A 192 13.49 -2.79 -14.87
C TRP A 192 13.36 -1.92 -13.61
N ARG A 193 14.01 -2.30 -12.51
CA ARG A 193 13.94 -1.59 -11.22
C ARG A 193 14.08 -0.09 -11.35
N GLN A 194 15.17 0.37 -11.96
CA GLN A 194 15.48 1.79 -12.06
C GLN A 194 14.41 2.56 -12.86
N TRP A 195 13.98 2.00 -13.99
CA TRP A 195 12.90 2.60 -14.78
C TRP A 195 11.58 2.68 -13.99
N MET A 196 11.25 1.64 -13.20
CA MET A 196 10.05 1.63 -12.37
C MET A 196 10.14 2.63 -11.22
N VAL A 197 11.31 2.77 -10.58
CA VAL A 197 11.58 3.75 -9.53
C VAL A 197 11.47 5.17 -10.08
N GLU A 198 12.08 5.46 -11.23
CA GLU A 198 12.04 6.79 -11.86
C GLU A 198 10.63 7.21 -12.31
N ARG A 199 9.74 6.24 -12.54
CA ARG A 199 8.35 6.49 -12.95
C ARG A 199 7.34 6.28 -11.82
N ASN A 200 7.78 5.94 -10.61
CA ASN A 200 6.88 5.86 -9.48
C ASN A 200 6.53 7.28 -9.02
N ALA A 201 5.24 7.54 -8.81
CA ALA A 201 4.68 8.88 -8.65
C ALA A 201 5.04 9.55 -7.32
N TYR A 202 5.62 8.80 -6.37
CA TYR A 202 5.75 9.24 -4.99
C TYR A 202 7.21 9.19 -4.52
N TYR A 203 7.75 10.38 -4.20
CA TYR A 203 8.93 10.63 -3.34
C TYR A 203 10.33 10.21 -3.82
N LEU A 204 10.44 9.34 -4.84
CA LEU A 204 11.75 8.90 -5.36
C LEU A 204 12.34 9.82 -6.43
N GLY A 205 11.56 10.78 -6.93
CA GLY A 205 12.04 11.75 -7.92
C GLY A 205 13.25 12.54 -7.41
N PHE A 206 13.19 13.00 -6.15
CA PHE A 206 14.30 13.67 -5.48
C PHE A 206 15.52 12.75 -5.38
N MET A 207 15.32 11.51 -4.91
CA MET A 207 16.39 10.51 -4.77
C MET A 207 17.05 10.15 -6.09
N ALA A 208 16.26 10.00 -7.14
CA ALA A 208 16.73 9.58 -8.46
C ALA A 208 17.36 10.73 -9.26
N ARG A 209 16.90 11.98 -9.05
CA ARG A 209 17.35 13.16 -9.79
C ARG A 209 17.42 14.42 -8.89
N PRO A 210 18.33 14.48 -7.90
CA PRO A 210 18.38 15.59 -6.95
C PRO A 210 18.49 16.97 -7.61
N ALA A 211 19.27 17.06 -8.70
CA ALA A 211 19.47 18.28 -9.46
C ALA A 211 18.16 18.87 -10.05
N ALA A 212 17.15 18.05 -10.32
CA ALA A 212 15.86 18.53 -10.83
C ALA A 212 15.03 19.27 -9.78
N PHE A 213 15.42 19.16 -8.50
CA PHE A 213 14.73 19.74 -7.34
C PHE A 213 15.51 20.91 -6.72
N GLU A 214 16.62 21.35 -7.33
CA GLU A 214 17.35 22.54 -6.88
C GLU A 214 16.43 23.78 -6.89
N GLY A 215 16.37 24.48 -5.76
CA GLY A 215 15.51 25.66 -5.59
C GLY A 215 14.02 25.35 -5.40
N GLN A 216 13.64 24.08 -5.27
CA GLN A 216 12.28 23.66 -4.93
C GLN A 216 12.18 23.25 -3.46
N ASN A 217 10.98 23.41 -2.88
CA ASN A 217 10.69 22.84 -1.57
C ASN A 217 10.41 21.34 -1.74
N VAL A 218 11.09 20.52 -0.95
CA VAL A 218 10.89 19.07 -0.90
C VAL A 218 10.48 18.71 0.52
N GLU A 219 9.35 18.01 0.66
CA GLU A 219 8.92 17.43 1.93
C GLU A 219 9.51 16.03 2.06
N LEU A 220 10.15 15.75 3.20
CA LEU A 220 10.73 14.46 3.53
C LEU A 220 9.87 13.79 4.60
N CYS A 221 9.48 12.52 4.36
CA CYS A 221 8.43 11.86 5.12
C CYS A 221 8.97 10.76 6.06
N PHE A 222 10.11 10.17 5.72
CA PHE A 222 10.68 9.00 6.42
C PHE A 222 12.10 9.29 6.92
N SER A 223 12.33 10.54 7.35
CA SER A 223 13.65 11.02 7.71
C SER A 223 13.96 10.67 9.16
N GLU A 224 15.09 10.01 9.39
CA GLU A 224 15.69 9.84 10.71
C GLU A 224 16.87 10.79 10.87
N VAL A 225 16.97 11.49 12.01
CA VAL A 225 18.15 12.29 12.34
C VAL A 225 19.23 11.35 12.89
N ILE A 226 20.25 11.08 12.09
CA ILE A 226 21.36 10.17 12.46
C ILE A 226 22.54 10.91 13.10
N ALA A 227 22.69 12.20 12.84
CA ALA A 227 23.70 13.04 13.48
C ALA A 227 23.22 14.50 13.60
N THR A 228 23.61 15.17 14.67
CA THR A 228 23.31 16.60 14.89
C THR A 228 24.49 17.52 14.56
N ASN A 229 25.69 16.97 14.37
CA ASN A 229 26.88 17.74 14.01
C ASN A 229 27.85 16.92 13.12
N PRO A 230 27.87 17.14 11.79
CA PRO A 230 26.94 17.99 11.04
C PRO A 230 25.51 17.42 11.07
N PRO A 231 24.47 18.26 10.99
CA PRO A 231 23.09 17.80 10.86
C PRO A 231 22.97 16.85 9.67
N THR A 232 22.66 15.59 9.95
CA THR A 232 22.57 14.55 8.92
C THR A 232 21.29 13.78 9.16
N ILE A 233 20.51 13.66 8.10
CA ILE A 233 19.31 12.83 8.07
C ILE A 233 19.52 11.65 7.14
N GLU A 234 18.82 10.56 7.40
CA GLU A 234 18.67 9.43 6.50
C GLU A 234 17.21 9.39 6.03
N GLU A 235 16.99 9.45 4.71
CA GLU A 235 15.68 9.26 4.09
C GLU A 235 15.83 8.09 3.12
N PHE A 236 14.97 7.07 3.21
CA PHE A 236 14.99 5.89 2.32
C PHE A 236 16.40 5.33 2.01
N ASP A 237 17.20 5.09 3.06
CA ASP A 237 18.56 4.53 2.98
C ASP A 237 19.60 5.43 2.29
N ALA A 238 19.28 6.72 2.06
CA ALA A 238 20.23 7.70 1.57
C ALA A 238 20.46 8.79 2.63
N SER A 239 21.73 9.07 2.91
CA SER A 239 22.12 10.10 3.88
C SER A 239 22.24 11.48 3.22
N PHE A 240 21.61 12.48 3.83
CA PHE A 240 21.70 13.87 3.44
C PHE A 240 22.28 14.69 4.58
N THR A 241 23.40 15.38 4.31
CA THR A 241 23.88 16.42 5.22
C THR A 241 23.07 17.68 4.98
N LEU A 242 22.32 18.10 5.99
CA LEU A 242 21.50 19.30 5.92
C LEU A 242 22.36 20.55 6.09
N GLN A 243 22.17 21.52 5.20
CA GLN A 243 22.67 22.87 5.38
C GLN A 243 21.57 23.69 6.03
N THR A 244 21.71 23.98 7.32
CA THR A 244 20.78 24.83 8.05
C THR A 244 21.33 26.25 8.11
N SER A 245 20.46 27.25 7.90
CA SER A 245 20.83 28.66 8.07
C SER A 245 21.03 29.05 9.53
N GLU A 246 20.47 28.26 10.45
CA GLU A 246 20.59 28.44 11.90
C GLU A 246 21.17 27.17 12.54
N PRO A 247 21.97 27.29 13.62
CA PRO A 247 22.42 26.13 14.39
C PRO A 247 21.22 25.40 14.98
N LEU A 248 21.16 24.07 14.86
CA LEU A 248 20.14 23.29 15.54
C LEU A 248 20.25 23.51 17.05
N ALA A 249 19.12 23.80 17.70
CA ALA A 249 19.06 23.96 19.15
C ALA A 249 19.48 22.64 19.84
N GLN A 250 20.43 22.74 20.78
CA GLN A 250 20.94 21.62 21.57
C GLN A 250 20.00 21.24 22.71
#